data_AF-A0A4R6X3K1-F1
#
_entry.id   AF-A0A4R6X3K1-F1
#
_cell.length_a   1.000
_cell.length_b   1.000
_cell.length_c   1.000
_cell.angle_alpha   90.00
_cell.angle_beta   90.00
_cell.angle_gamma   90.00
#
_symmetry.space_group_name_H-M   'P 1'
#
loop_
_entity.id
_entity.type
_entity.pdbx_description
1 polymer ?
#
loop_
_entity_poly.entity_id
_entity_poly.type
_entity_poly.pdbx_seq_one_letter_code
_entity_poly.pdbx_strand_id
1 'polypeptide(L)'
;MRILRTGFLFLPLLLAACSLPTISTSDRAPAQEPVVKTTEPSEALTPKQTAKEAVVSNIEASQENNAESHDELLAQYKRLELLAKQNVEELEKRLGHSVDKKELSIPSTDDSALLKSKVSELKDYTGQLTAQIVELDQRVEQRREHPNKGDVLQLHLSAVEVAKDRAFKAPSLVGKWVRGESRIVKLTENFLVENAMSEPLNVTFTESYQIVINQKLIGTFAPTRSKYELDFDAPTADGAGEVSGTLKLRLESE
;
A
#
# COMPACT_ATOMS: atom_id res chain seq x y z
N MET A 1 -32.95 -54.75 -1.51
CA MET A 1 -31.63 -55.09 -2.09
C MET A 1 -30.58 -54.26 -1.40
N ARG A 2 -29.61 -54.92 -0.73
CA ARG A 2 -28.36 -54.31 -0.28
C ARG A 2 -27.40 -54.30 -1.45
N ILE A 3 -26.83 -53.15 -1.79
CA ILE A 3 -25.64 -53.06 -2.65
C ILE A 3 -24.67 -52.07 -2.00
N LEU A 4 -23.44 -52.55 -1.91
CA LEU A 4 -22.27 -52.00 -1.22
C LEU A 4 -21.60 -50.84 -1.97
N ARG A 5 -20.70 -50.15 -1.23
CA ARG A 5 -19.28 -49.82 -1.53
C ARG A 5 -18.98 -48.36 -1.17
N THR A 6 -18.33 -48.09 -0.03
CA THR A 6 -16.86 -48.04 0.18
C THR A 6 -16.12 -47.13 -0.80
N GLY A 7 -15.83 -45.92 -0.32
CA GLY A 7 -14.51 -45.27 -0.37
C GLY A 7 -14.04 -44.66 -1.69
N PHE A 8 -13.75 -43.35 -1.70
CA PHE A 8 -12.36 -42.87 -1.82
C PHE A 8 -12.23 -41.35 -1.58
N LEU A 9 -11.29 -41.03 -0.69
CA LEU A 9 -10.36 -39.89 -0.62
C LEU A 9 -10.84 -38.44 -0.80
N PHE A 10 -10.75 -37.71 0.31
CA PHE A 10 -10.31 -36.32 0.36
C PHE A 10 -8.89 -36.18 -0.21
N LEU A 11 -8.69 -35.22 -1.12
CA LEU A 11 -7.50 -34.34 -1.08
C LEU A 11 -7.76 -33.03 -1.83
N PRO A 12 -7.56 -31.85 -1.21
CA PRO A 12 -7.60 -30.57 -1.89
C PRO A 12 -6.26 -30.32 -2.59
N LEU A 13 -6.29 -30.07 -3.90
CA LEU A 13 -5.12 -29.55 -4.63
C LEU A 13 -5.06 -28.02 -4.44
N LEU A 14 -4.32 -27.62 -3.42
CA LEU A 14 -3.76 -26.28 -3.28
C LEU A 14 -2.72 -26.08 -4.40
N LEU A 15 -3.09 -25.32 -5.43
CA LEU A 15 -2.11 -24.68 -6.31
C LEU A 15 -2.02 -23.20 -5.92
N ALA A 16 -1.20 -22.96 -4.91
CA ALA A 16 -0.59 -21.66 -4.68
C ALA A 16 0.48 -21.46 -5.76
N ALA A 17 0.19 -20.66 -6.78
CA ALA A 17 1.21 -20.08 -7.64
C ALA A 17 1.38 -18.61 -7.26
N CYS A 18 2.33 -18.35 -6.35
CA CYS A 18 2.88 -17.03 -6.13
C CYS A 18 3.75 -16.69 -7.36
N SER A 19 3.20 -15.98 -8.33
CA SER A 19 4.01 -15.31 -9.35
C SER A 19 4.46 -13.94 -8.83
N LEU A 20 5.75 -13.80 -8.53
CA LEU A 20 6.37 -12.48 -8.45
C LEU A 20 6.64 -11.98 -9.89
N PRO A 21 6.44 -10.69 -10.17
CA PRO A 21 6.81 -10.10 -11.45
C PRO A 21 8.32 -9.87 -11.50
N THR A 22 9.01 -10.56 -12.39
CA THR A 22 10.38 -10.22 -12.80
C THR A 22 10.35 -8.98 -13.70
N ILE A 23 11.07 -7.94 -13.27
CA ILE A 23 11.30 -6.71 -14.04
C ILE A 23 12.05 -7.07 -15.32
N SER A 24 11.44 -6.78 -16.47
CA SER A 24 12.06 -6.90 -17.78
C SER A 24 13.08 -5.78 -17.98
N THR A 25 14.38 -6.08 -17.91
CA THR A 25 15.41 -5.27 -18.55
C THR A 25 15.62 -5.78 -19.98
N SER A 26 15.13 -5.01 -20.94
CA SER A 26 15.51 -5.12 -22.34
C SER A 26 16.91 -4.54 -22.56
N ASP A 27 17.62 -5.16 -23.50
CA ASP A 27 18.82 -4.71 -24.24
C ASP A 27 20.19 -5.17 -23.73
N ARG A 28 20.68 -6.32 -24.26
CA ARG A 28 21.81 -6.43 -25.22
C ARG A 28 22.19 -7.91 -25.49
N ALA A 29 22.37 -8.24 -26.78
CA ALA A 29 22.55 -9.56 -27.42
C ALA A 29 23.90 -10.28 -27.18
N PRO A 30 24.22 -11.42 -27.85
CA PRO A 30 23.54 -12.72 -27.96
C PRO A 30 24.36 -13.89 -27.34
N ALA A 31 23.73 -15.05 -27.27
CA ALA A 31 24.20 -16.30 -26.68
C ALA A 31 25.45 -16.96 -27.32
N GLN A 32 26.24 -17.64 -26.48
CA GLN A 32 26.96 -18.88 -26.82
C GLN A 32 26.76 -19.93 -25.70
N GLU A 33 26.67 -21.18 -26.14
CA GLU A 33 26.16 -22.40 -25.49
C GLU A 33 27.17 -23.14 -24.55
N PRO A 34 26.78 -24.26 -23.89
CA PRO A 34 27.15 -24.61 -22.51
C PRO A 34 28.21 -25.72 -22.34
N VAL A 35 28.76 -25.87 -21.13
CA VAL A 35 29.54 -27.07 -20.70
C VAL A 35 29.20 -27.50 -19.25
N VAL A 36 28.16 -28.32 -19.13
CA VAL A 36 28.06 -29.67 -18.52
C VAL A 36 29.09 -30.16 -17.43
N LYS A 37 28.52 -30.61 -16.28
CA LYS A 37 28.89 -31.73 -15.32
C LYS A 37 30.07 -31.52 -14.33
N THR A 38 30.12 -32.03 -13.08
CA THR A 38 29.43 -33.15 -12.38
C THR A 38 29.80 -33.18 -10.86
N THR A 39 28.85 -33.54 -9.96
CA THR A 39 28.93 -34.57 -8.84
C THR A 39 29.87 -34.25 -7.63
N GLU A 40 29.59 -34.43 -6.31
CA GLU A 40 28.58 -35.11 -5.47
C GLU A 40 28.83 -34.82 -3.93
N PRO A 41 28.29 -35.54 -2.91
CA PRO A 41 27.47 -34.97 -1.82
C PRO A 41 28.11 -35.02 -0.39
N SER A 42 27.45 -34.42 0.61
CA SER A 42 27.54 -34.90 2.01
C SER A 42 26.39 -34.38 2.88
N GLU A 43 25.70 -35.30 3.56
CA GLU A 43 24.69 -35.06 4.60
C GLU A 43 25.33 -34.77 5.97
N ALA A 44 24.74 -33.87 6.77
CA ALA A 44 24.53 -34.05 8.23
C ALA A 44 23.81 -32.84 8.90
N LEU A 45 22.51 -33.03 9.19
CA LEU A 45 21.79 -32.83 10.46
C LEU A 45 21.98 -31.56 11.37
N THR A 46 20.93 -30.71 11.35
CA THR A 46 20.18 -30.06 12.49
C THR A 46 20.78 -28.84 13.27
N PRO A 47 19.95 -28.02 13.99
CA PRO A 47 18.99 -27.02 13.53
C PRO A 47 19.30 -25.61 14.10
N LYS A 48 18.97 -24.51 13.40
CA LYS A 48 18.91 -23.19 14.07
C LYS A 48 17.95 -22.21 13.40
N GLN A 49 17.04 -21.72 14.25
CA GLN A 49 16.14 -20.57 14.13
C GLN A 49 16.29 -19.72 12.87
N THR A 50 15.30 -19.80 11.99
CA THR A 50 15.06 -18.79 10.96
C THR A 50 14.48 -17.55 11.65
N ALA A 51 15.36 -16.62 12.02
CA ALA A 51 14.97 -15.23 12.13
C ALA A 51 14.47 -14.79 10.74
N LYS A 52 13.22 -14.34 10.66
CA LYS A 52 12.72 -13.64 9.47
C LYS A 52 13.59 -12.39 9.30
N GLU A 53 14.39 -12.37 8.24
CA GLU A 53 15.03 -11.15 7.75
C GLU A 53 13.94 -10.11 7.49
N ALA A 54 13.90 -9.13 8.38
CA ALA A 54 13.29 -7.86 8.10
C ALA A 54 14.13 -7.23 6.97
N VAL A 55 13.49 -6.99 5.83
CA VAL A 55 13.97 -6.05 4.83
C VAL A 55 13.86 -4.66 5.44
N VAL A 56 14.83 -4.27 6.26
CA VAL A 56 15.02 -2.90 6.70
C VAL A 56 16.51 -2.62 6.83
N SER A 57 16.92 -1.51 6.21
CA SER A 57 18.15 -0.77 6.45
C SER A 57 19.42 -1.22 5.74
N ASN A 58 19.48 -0.99 4.42
CA ASN A 58 20.72 -0.53 3.80
C ASN A 58 20.62 0.98 3.51
N ILE A 59 20.63 1.77 4.58
CA ILE A 59 21.39 3.02 4.57
C ILE A 59 22.49 2.78 5.59
N GLU A 60 23.50 2.03 5.16
CA GLU A 60 24.73 1.90 5.93
C GLU A 60 25.32 3.29 6.16
N ALA A 61 25.72 3.50 7.41
CA ALA A 61 26.50 4.62 7.84
C ALA A 61 27.87 4.58 7.14
N SER A 62 27.97 5.24 5.99
CA SER A 62 29.27 5.67 5.48
C SER A 62 29.70 6.91 6.24
N GLN A 63 30.32 6.68 7.40
CA GLN A 63 31.24 7.64 7.99
C GLN A 63 32.50 7.66 7.10
N GLU A 64 32.49 8.51 6.07
CA GLU A 64 33.71 8.95 5.42
C GLU A 64 33.74 10.47 5.40
N ASN A 65 34.81 11.03 5.95
CA ASN A 65 35.09 12.46 6.06
C ASN A 65 35.39 13.08 4.68
N ASN A 66 34.43 13.01 3.76
CA ASN A 66 34.40 13.91 2.62
C ASN A 66 33.52 15.10 3.02
N ALA A 67 34.04 16.31 2.86
CA ALA A 67 33.21 17.50 2.90
C ALA A 67 32.19 17.35 1.76
N GLU A 68 30.95 16.97 2.11
CA GLU A 68 29.84 16.90 1.15
C GLU A 68 29.81 18.20 0.35
N SER A 69 29.81 18.07 -0.97
CA SER A 69 29.74 19.23 -1.84
C SER A 69 28.39 19.94 -1.65
N HIS A 70 28.35 21.24 -1.97
CA HIS A 70 27.11 22.02 -1.88
C HIS A 70 25.99 21.43 -2.74
N ASP A 71 26.33 20.94 -3.95
CA ASP A 71 25.40 20.29 -4.86
C ASP A 71 24.82 18.98 -4.28
N GLU A 72 25.63 18.18 -3.59
CA GLU A 72 25.17 16.97 -2.91
C GLU A 72 24.20 17.31 -1.77
N LEU A 73 24.51 18.34 -0.98
CA LEU A 73 23.63 18.81 0.10
C LEU A 73 22.29 19.33 -0.44
N LEU A 74 22.29 20.05 -1.56
CA LEU A 74 21.06 20.50 -2.23
C LEU A 74 20.23 19.32 -2.75
N ALA A 75 20.88 18.33 -3.35
CA ALA A 75 20.20 17.11 -3.83
C ALA A 75 19.58 16.33 -2.66
N GLN A 76 20.32 16.18 -1.55
CA GLN A 76 19.80 15.56 -0.33
C GLN A 76 18.60 16.33 0.22
N TYR A 77 18.69 17.66 0.31
CA TYR A 77 17.59 18.51 0.76
C TYR A 77 16.32 18.26 -0.06
N LYS A 78 16.41 18.34 -1.40
CA LYS A 78 15.26 18.14 -2.29
C LYS A 78 14.64 16.75 -2.17
N ARG A 79 15.47 15.71 -2.01
CA ARG A 79 14.99 14.34 -1.80
C ARG A 79 14.24 14.20 -0.49
N LEU A 80 14.80 14.74 0.61
CA LEU A 80 14.15 14.70 1.92
C LEU A 80 12.87 15.54 1.94
N GLU A 81 12.83 16.65 1.20
CA GLU A 81 11.65 17.51 1.06
C GLU A 81 10.51 16.76 0.37
N LEU A 82 10.81 16.09 -0.74
CA LEU A 82 9.84 15.25 -1.45
C LEU A 82 9.31 14.13 -0.55
N LEU A 83 10.21 13.43 0.16
CA LEU A 83 9.83 12.36 1.07
C LEU A 83 8.98 12.87 2.24
N ALA A 84 9.31 14.04 2.80
CA ALA A 84 8.52 14.66 3.85
C ALA A 84 7.10 14.99 3.36
N LYS A 85 6.96 15.56 2.15
CA LYS A 85 5.65 15.85 1.55
C LYS A 85 4.81 14.57 1.37
N GLN A 86 5.41 13.53 0.80
CA GLN A 86 4.74 12.23 0.61
C GLN A 86 4.31 11.61 1.94
N ASN A 87 5.16 11.64 2.96
CA ASN A 87 4.84 11.09 4.27
C ASN A 87 3.72 11.88 4.96
N VAL A 88 3.74 13.23 4.85
CA VAL A 88 2.66 14.07 5.36
C VAL A 88 1.34 13.74 4.66
N GLU A 89 1.33 13.68 3.33
CA GLU A 89 0.13 13.34 2.55
C GLU A 89 -0.44 11.97 2.96
N GLU A 90 0.41 10.96 3.11
CA GLU A 90 -0.01 9.61 3.53
C GLU A 90 -0.55 9.58 4.96
N LEU A 91 0.10 10.30 5.89
CA LEU A 91 -0.38 10.42 7.27
C LEU A 91 -1.72 11.16 7.32
N GLU A 92 -1.83 12.33 6.69
CA GLU A 92 -3.08 13.11 6.67
C GLU A 92 -4.23 12.28 6.10
N LYS A 93 -3.95 11.55 5.02
CA LYS A 93 -4.90 10.65 4.38
C LYS A 93 -5.37 9.53 5.31
N ARG A 94 -4.47 8.85 6.01
CA ARG A 94 -4.83 7.70 6.87
C ARG A 94 -5.34 8.11 8.25
N LEU A 95 -4.92 9.26 8.77
CA LEU A 95 -5.40 9.79 10.05
C LEU A 95 -6.77 10.48 9.90
N GLY A 96 -7.04 11.09 8.74
CA GLY A 96 -8.28 11.83 8.47
C GLY A 96 -8.27 13.25 9.05
N HIS A 97 -7.10 13.77 9.43
CA HIS A 97 -6.90 15.13 9.90
C HIS A 97 -5.52 15.64 9.50
N SER A 98 -5.30 16.96 9.57
CA SER A 98 -4.01 17.55 9.22
C SER A 98 -2.92 17.14 10.21
N VAL A 99 -1.69 17.05 9.71
CA VAL A 99 -0.47 16.77 10.49
C VAL A 99 0.40 18.02 10.45
N ASP A 100 1.13 18.30 11.53
CA ASP A 100 1.97 19.49 11.64
C ASP A 100 2.96 19.58 10.47
N LYS A 101 2.75 20.57 9.60
CA LYS A 101 3.61 20.83 8.45
C LYS A 101 4.75 21.74 8.90
N LYS A 102 5.97 21.21 8.87
CA LYS A 102 7.16 22.04 9.01
C LYS A 102 7.30 22.93 7.77
N GLU A 103 7.57 24.22 7.96
CA GLU A 103 7.83 25.12 6.83
C GLU A 103 9.14 24.72 6.15
N LEU A 104 9.02 24.23 4.91
CA LEU A 104 10.15 23.76 4.10
C LEU A 104 10.58 24.89 3.17
N SER A 105 11.55 25.70 3.60
CA SER A 105 12.15 26.72 2.73
C SER A 105 13.54 26.24 2.28
N ILE A 106 13.73 26.09 0.96
CA ILE A 106 15.07 25.89 0.40
C ILE A 106 15.93 27.09 0.83
N PRO A 107 17.06 26.89 1.52
CA PRO A 107 17.98 27.98 1.79
C PRO A 107 18.51 28.47 0.44
N SER A 108 18.18 29.70 0.03
CA SER A 108 18.78 30.32 -1.15
C SER A 108 20.20 30.82 -0.82
N THR A 109 20.99 30.00 -0.14
CA THR A 109 22.24 30.41 0.49
C THR A 109 23.40 29.60 -0.05
N ASP A 110 24.45 30.30 -0.50
CA ASP A 110 25.77 29.72 -0.77
C ASP A 110 26.48 29.26 0.53
N ASP A 111 25.86 29.51 1.69
CA ASP A 111 26.33 29.05 3.00
C ASP A 111 26.08 27.54 3.17
N SER A 112 27.13 26.76 2.94
CA SER A 112 27.14 25.30 3.13
C SER A 112 26.88 24.88 4.57
N ALA A 113 27.22 25.68 5.58
CA ALA A 113 26.99 25.33 6.99
C ALA A 113 25.49 25.43 7.33
N LEU A 114 24.83 26.49 6.85
CA LEU A 114 23.39 26.64 6.98
C LEU A 114 22.64 25.55 6.21
N LEU A 115 23.07 25.25 4.97
CA LEU A 115 22.45 24.19 4.18
C LEU A 115 22.58 22.83 4.87
N LYS A 116 23.75 22.50 5.42
CA LYS A 116 23.97 21.27 6.20
C LYS A 116 23.06 21.20 7.44
N SER A 117 22.90 22.31 8.17
CA SER A 117 21.97 22.38 9.30
C SER A 117 20.52 22.10 8.86
N LYS A 118 20.10 22.65 7.71
CA LYS A 118 18.76 22.48 7.17
C LYS A 118 18.50 21.06 6.66
N VAL A 119 19.51 20.43 6.04
CA VAL A 119 19.47 19.00 5.69
C VAL A 119 19.31 18.14 6.95
N SER A 120 20.05 18.40 8.02
CA SER A 120 19.92 17.67 9.28
C SER A 120 18.53 17.83 9.90
N GLU A 121 18.03 19.07 9.96
CA GLU A 121 16.70 19.39 10.48
C GLU A 121 15.59 18.67 9.71
N LEU A 122 15.72 18.60 8.38
CA LEU A 122 14.77 17.94 7.50
C LEU A 122 14.88 16.42 7.61
N LYS A 123 16.10 15.88 7.79
CA LYS A 123 16.32 14.45 8.05
C LYS A 123 15.64 14.00 9.33
N ASP A 124 15.76 14.76 10.41
CA ASP A 124 15.11 14.46 11.69
C ASP A 124 13.58 14.49 11.56
N TYR A 125 13.05 15.53 10.92
CA TYR A 125 11.62 15.66 10.67
C TYR A 125 11.07 14.50 9.81
N THR A 126 11.74 14.17 8.70
CA THR A 126 11.36 13.03 7.86
C THR A 126 11.48 11.70 8.59
N GLY A 127 12.47 11.55 9.47
CA GLY A 127 12.60 10.39 10.35
C GLY A 127 11.40 10.23 11.28
N GLN A 128 10.94 11.33 11.90
CA GLN A 128 9.75 11.32 12.75
C GLN A 128 8.48 10.96 11.99
N LEU A 129 8.26 11.54 10.80
CA LEU A 129 7.11 11.20 9.95
C LEU A 129 7.12 9.72 9.55
N THR A 130 8.30 9.21 9.17
CA THR A 130 8.47 7.80 8.81
C THR A 130 8.15 6.88 9.98
N ALA A 131 8.61 7.22 11.19
CA ALA A 131 8.30 6.46 12.40
C ALA A 131 6.79 6.41 12.69
N GLN A 132 6.07 7.52 12.48
CA GLN A 132 4.61 7.55 12.63
C GLN A 132 3.89 6.65 11.62
N ILE A 133 4.35 6.61 10.36
CA ILE A 133 3.80 5.69 9.35
C ILE A 133 4.02 4.24 9.77
N VAL A 134 5.24 3.90 10.21
CA VAL A 134 5.57 2.54 10.67
C VAL A 134 4.72 2.15 11.88
N GLU A 135 4.53 3.04 12.86
CA GLU A 135 3.64 2.80 14.00
C GLU A 135 2.18 2.59 13.56
N LEU A 136 1.72 3.37 12.58
CA LEU A 136 0.39 3.21 12.00
C LEU A 136 0.23 1.86 11.30
N ASP A 137 1.23 1.42 10.54
CA ASP A 137 1.24 0.10 9.89
C ASP A 137 1.20 -1.03 10.93
N GLN A 138 1.99 -0.92 11.99
CA GLN A 138 1.96 -1.89 13.10
C GLN A 138 0.58 -1.95 13.76
N ARG A 139 -0.07 -0.80 13.99
CA ARG A 139 -1.44 -0.76 14.54
C ARG A 139 -2.45 -1.39 13.59
N VAL A 140 -2.33 -1.15 12.28
CA VAL A 140 -3.20 -1.77 11.26
C VAL A 140 -3.05 -3.29 11.30
N GLU A 141 -1.83 -3.82 11.34
CA GLU A 141 -1.62 -5.27 11.38
C GLU A 141 -2.08 -5.88 12.71
N GLN A 142 -1.82 -5.22 13.85
CA GLN A 142 -2.35 -5.66 15.15
C GLN A 142 -3.89 -5.75 15.14
N ARG A 143 -4.58 -4.75 14.59
CA ARG A 143 -6.04 -4.74 14.47
C ARG A 143 -6.55 -5.75 13.46
N ARG A 144 -5.75 -6.11 12.45
CA ARG A 144 -6.08 -7.17 11.51
C ARG A 144 -6.09 -8.53 12.20
N GLU A 145 -5.12 -8.78 13.07
CA GLU A 145 -5.00 -10.02 13.82
C GLU A 145 -5.98 -10.09 15.01
N HIS A 146 -6.17 -8.98 15.70
CA HIS A 146 -6.96 -8.86 16.92
C HIS A 146 -7.87 -7.61 16.86
N PRO A 147 -8.97 -7.67 16.07
CA PRO A 147 -9.81 -6.51 15.84
C PRO A 147 -10.64 -6.15 17.06
N ASN A 148 -10.67 -4.87 17.46
CA ASN A 148 -11.73 -4.39 18.35
C ASN A 148 -12.98 -4.06 17.55
N LYS A 149 -14.11 -3.90 18.25
CA LYS A 149 -15.34 -3.39 17.64
C LYS A 149 -15.08 -2.04 16.96
N GLY A 150 -15.32 -1.99 15.65
CA GLY A 150 -15.04 -0.77 14.86
C GLY A 150 -13.78 -0.83 14.02
N ASP A 151 -12.86 -1.76 14.30
CA ASP A 151 -11.58 -1.80 13.60
C ASP A 151 -11.67 -2.44 12.22
N VAL A 152 -12.67 -3.29 11.97
CA VAL A 152 -12.86 -3.97 10.69
C VAL A 152 -14.25 -3.70 10.14
N LEU A 153 -14.28 -3.21 8.90
CA LEU A 153 -15.50 -2.98 8.14
C LEU A 153 -15.47 -3.82 6.87
N GLN A 154 -16.60 -4.48 6.60
CA GLN A 154 -16.88 -4.99 5.25
C GLN A 154 -17.47 -3.84 4.42
N LEU A 155 -16.74 -3.43 3.39
CA LEU A 155 -17.21 -2.51 2.37
C LEU A 155 -17.84 -3.30 1.23
N HIS A 156 -19.04 -2.89 0.80
CA HIS A 156 -19.68 -3.38 -0.41
C HIS A 156 -20.02 -2.18 -1.30
N LEU A 157 -19.30 -2.07 -2.40
CA LEU A 157 -19.56 -1.11 -3.47
C LEU A 157 -20.44 -1.78 -4.50
N SER A 158 -21.56 -1.15 -4.84
CA SER A 158 -22.53 -1.69 -5.81
C SER A 158 -23.02 -0.59 -6.73
N ALA A 159 -23.56 -0.98 -7.89
CA ALA A 159 -23.99 -0.04 -8.93
C ALA A 159 -22.92 1.00 -9.30
N VAL A 160 -21.65 0.56 -9.35
CA VAL A 160 -20.52 1.46 -9.60
C VAL A 160 -20.48 1.84 -11.08
N GLU A 161 -20.51 3.14 -11.35
CA GLU A 161 -20.41 3.72 -12.68
C GLU A 161 -19.22 4.67 -12.74
N VAL A 162 -18.38 4.50 -13.76
CA VAL A 162 -17.26 5.40 -14.05
C VAL A 162 -17.66 6.24 -15.23
N ALA A 163 -17.75 7.55 -15.03
CA ALA A 163 -18.03 8.57 -16.04
C ALA A 163 -16.74 9.33 -16.36
N LYS A 164 -16.00 8.83 -17.34
CA LYS A 164 -14.79 9.44 -17.92
C LYS A 164 -14.93 9.42 -19.45
N ASP A 165 -13.88 9.81 -20.20
CA ASP A 165 -13.77 9.76 -21.68
C ASP A 165 -14.56 8.62 -22.33
N ARG A 166 -14.52 7.43 -21.71
CA ARG A 166 -15.45 6.34 -21.98
C ARG A 166 -16.07 5.82 -20.68
N ALA A 167 -17.38 5.98 -20.56
CA ALA A 167 -18.12 5.53 -19.39
C ALA A 167 -18.30 4.01 -19.36
N PHE A 168 -18.24 3.40 -18.18
CA PHE A 168 -18.51 1.98 -18.00
C PHE A 168 -19.08 1.67 -16.61
N LYS A 169 -19.78 0.55 -16.50
CA LYS A 169 -20.27 0.02 -15.21
C LYS A 169 -19.33 -1.06 -14.70
N ALA A 170 -18.91 -0.94 -13.45
CA ALA A 170 -18.05 -1.93 -12.82
C ALA A 170 -18.90 -2.95 -12.03
N PRO A 171 -18.46 -4.22 -11.95
CA PRO A 171 -19.06 -5.20 -11.05
C PRO A 171 -19.06 -4.71 -9.61
N SER A 172 -19.97 -5.25 -8.80
CA SER A 172 -19.98 -4.98 -7.36
C SER A 172 -18.71 -5.54 -6.71
N LEU A 173 -18.17 -4.79 -5.76
CA LEU A 173 -16.93 -5.14 -5.06
C LEU A 173 -17.22 -5.28 -3.58
N VAL A 174 -16.71 -6.37 -2.99
CA VAL A 174 -16.80 -6.62 -1.55
C VAL A 174 -15.39 -6.85 -1.03
N GLY A 175 -15.05 -6.19 0.08
CA GLY A 175 -13.78 -6.43 0.76
C GLY A 175 -13.81 -5.97 2.20
N LYS A 176 -12.78 -6.35 2.95
CA LYS A 176 -12.60 -5.92 4.34
C LYS A 176 -11.53 -4.86 4.43
N TRP A 177 -11.82 -3.77 5.12
CA TRP A 177 -10.88 -2.71 5.43
C TRP A 177 -10.64 -2.65 6.93
N VAL A 178 -9.38 -2.53 7.31
CA VAL A 178 -8.97 -2.30 8.70
C VAL A 178 -8.83 -0.80 8.94
N ARG A 179 -9.14 -0.34 10.14
CA ARG A 179 -9.02 1.07 10.51
C ARG A 179 -7.56 1.54 10.40
N GLY A 180 -7.37 2.64 9.69
CA GLY A 180 -6.06 3.19 9.32
C GLY A 180 -5.55 2.67 7.97
N GLU A 181 -6.30 1.84 7.25
CA GLU A 181 -5.86 1.22 6.01
C GLU A 181 -6.28 2.01 4.76
N SER A 182 -5.35 2.11 3.79
CA SER A 182 -5.59 2.65 2.45
C SER A 182 -5.24 1.60 1.40
N ARG A 183 -6.15 1.35 0.44
CA ARG A 183 -5.93 0.39 -0.66
C ARG A 183 -6.43 0.94 -1.99
N ILE A 184 -5.75 0.56 -3.05
CA ILE A 184 -6.21 0.79 -4.42
C ILE A 184 -6.95 -0.46 -4.90
N VAL A 185 -8.19 -0.28 -5.31
CA VAL A 185 -9.01 -1.32 -5.94
C VAL A 185 -9.20 -0.99 -7.40
N LYS A 186 -9.00 -1.95 -8.30
CA LYS A 186 -9.17 -1.74 -9.73
C LYS A 186 -10.62 -2.00 -10.13
N LEU A 187 -11.35 -0.96 -10.52
CA LEU A 187 -12.65 -1.08 -11.18
C LEU A 187 -12.40 -1.56 -12.60
N THR A 188 -13.13 -2.57 -13.07
CA THR A 188 -13.03 -3.07 -14.45
C THR A 188 -14.42 -3.16 -15.06
N GLU A 189 -14.56 -2.85 -16.35
CA GLU A 189 -15.85 -2.96 -17.05
C GLU A 189 -16.37 -4.40 -17.08
N ASN A 190 -15.49 -5.36 -17.33
CA ASN A 190 -15.78 -6.79 -17.26
C ASN A 190 -14.47 -7.58 -17.12
N PHE A 191 -14.37 -8.46 -16.13
CA PHE A 191 -13.16 -9.27 -15.93
C PHE A 191 -12.97 -10.37 -16.99
N LEU A 192 -14.00 -10.64 -17.81
CA LEU A 192 -13.97 -11.69 -18.84
C LEU A 192 -13.46 -11.23 -20.21
N VAL A 193 -13.07 -9.96 -20.37
CA VAL A 193 -12.67 -9.38 -21.66
C VAL A 193 -11.20 -8.95 -21.62
N GLU A 194 -10.38 -9.39 -22.58
CA GLU A 194 -8.94 -9.12 -22.64
C GLU A 194 -8.57 -7.62 -22.73
N ASN A 195 -9.47 -6.78 -23.27
CA ASN A 195 -9.30 -5.33 -23.42
C ASN A 195 -10.24 -4.51 -22.51
N ALA A 196 -10.56 -5.02 -21.32
CA ALA A 196 -11.46 -4.33 -20.41
C ALA A 196 -10.89 -2.99 -19.93
N MET A 197 -11.69 -1.94 -20.00
CA MET A 197 -11.36 -0.65 -19.39
C MET A 197 -11.22 -0.80 -17.88
N SER A 198 -10.36 0.03 -17.28
CA SER A 198 -10.18 0.02 -15.84
C SER A 198 -9.92 1.38 -15.24
N GLU A 199 -10.43 1.60 -14.03
CA GLU A 199 -10.23 2.81 -13.25
C GLU A 199 -9.76 2.44 -11.84
N PRO A 200 -8.63 2.97 -11.36
CA PRO A 200 -8.22 2.77 -9.98
C PRO A 200 -9.11 3.56 -9.01
N LEU A 201 -9.52 2.89 -7.93
CA LEU A 201 -10.31 3.46 -6.85
C LEU A 201 -9.52 3.36 -5.54
N ASN A 202 -9.03 4.49 -5.05
CA ASN A 202 -8.32 4.57 -3.78
C ASN A 202 -9.34 4.68 -2.64
N VAL A 203 -9.45 3.64 -1.82
CA VAL A 203 -10.37 3.59 -0.69
C VAL A 203 -9.57 3.57 0.60
N THR A 204 -9.79 4.57 1.44
CA THR A 204 -9.14 4.72 2.75
C THR A 204 -10.17 4.66 3.85
N PHE A 205 -9.93 3.81 4.84
CA PHE A 205 -10.66 3.80 6.11
C PHE A 205 -9.76 4.44 7.17
N THR A 206 -10.05 5.68 7.54
CA THR A 206 -9.14 6.49 8.37
C THR A 206 -9.20 6.09 9.84
N GLU A 207 -8.18 6.45 10.63
CA GLU A 207 -8.19 6.33 12.10
C GLU A 207 -9.40 7.00 12.75
N SER A 208 -9.88 8.08 12.12
CA SER A 208 -11.04 8.89 12.55
C SER A 208 -12.38 8.32 12.09
N TYR A 209 -12.42 7.05 11.69
CA TYR A 209 -13.60 6.33 11.21
C TYR A 209 -14.29 6.96 9.99
N GLN A 210 -13.50 7.53 9.07
CA GLN A 210 -14.01 8.08 7.82
C GLN A 210 -13.72 7.12 6.67
N ILE A 211 -14.61 7.09 5.67
CA ILE A 211 -14.30 6.50 4.36
C ILE A 211 -14.02 7.64 3.39
N VAL A 212 -12.83 7.60 2.81
CA VAL A 212 -12.38 8.52 1.76
C VAL A 212 -12.19 7.71 0.49
N ILE A 213 -12.79 8.16 -0.61
CA ILE A 213 -12.63 7.57 -1.95
C ILE A 213 -12.03 8.62 -2.87
N ASN A 214 -10.89 8.32 -3.49
CA ASN A 214 -10.16 9.23 -4.38
C ASN A 214 -10.07 10.67 -3.82
N GLN A 215 -9.60 10.77 -2.57
CA GLN A 215 -9.42 12.03 -1.82
C GLN A 215 -10.71 12.77 -1.43
N LYS A 216 -11.90 12.25 -1.78
CA LYS A 216 -13.17 12.81 -1.33
C LYS A 216 -13.70 12.05 -0.12
N LEU A 217 -14.06 12.79 0.94
CA LEU A 217 -14.76 12.26 2.10
C LEU A 217 -16.16 11.80 1.69
N ILE A 218 -16.44 10.51 1.86
CA ILE A 218 -17.73 9.91 1.54
C ILE A 218 -18.63 9.87 2.76
N GLY A 219 -18.06 9.57 3.93
CA GLY A 219 -18.82 9.58 5.17
C GLY A 219 -17.97 9.34 6.41
N THR A 220 -18.54 9.66 7.57
CA THR A 220 -18.00 9.35 8.89
C THR A 220 -18.90 8.32 9.56
N PHE A 221 -18.31 7.31 10.20
CA PHE A 221 -19.02 6.15 10.71
C PHE A 221 -18.76 5.96 12.18
N ALA A 222 -19.81 5.85 12.98
CA ALA A 222 -19.68 5.48 14.38
C ALA A 222 -19.52 3.96 14.53
N PRO A 223 -18.59 3.47 15.38
CA PRO A 223 -18.45 2.04 15.66
C PRO A 223 -19.65 1.45 16.42
N THR A 224 -20.58 2.29 16.88
CA THR A 224 -21.79 1.89 17.61
C THR A 224 -22.91 1.37 16.71
N ARG A 225 -22.97 1.77 15.44
CA ARG A 225 -24.03 1.38 14.50
C ARG A 225 -23.49 0.37 13.49
N SER A 226 -24.06 -0.81 13.44
CA SER A 226 -23.56 -1.97 12.68
C SER A 226 -23.66 -1.88 11.16
N LYS A 227 -24.50 -0.99 10.61
CA LYS A 227 -24.79 -0.93 9.17
C LYS A 227 -24.93 0.50 8.69
N TYR A 228 -24.33 0.79 7.55
CA TYR A 228 -24.52 2.04 6.80
C TYR A 228 -24.78 1.73 5.33
N GLU A 229 -25.54 2.62 4.70
CA GLU A 229 -25.82 2.61 3.28
C GLU A 229 -25.95 4.06 2.85
N LEU A 230 -25.18 4.45 1.84
CA LEU A 230 -25.18 5.77 1.26
C LEU A 230 -24.77 5.68 -0.20
N ASP A 231 -25.33 6.56 -1.01
CA ASP A 231 -24.80 6.81 -2.34
C ASP A 231 -23.55 7.67 -2.24
N PHE A 232 -22.62 7.46 -3.16
CA PHE A 232 -21.38 8.21 -3.22
C PHE A 232 -21.11 8.65 -4.66
N ASP A 233 -20.40 9.76 -4.75
CA ASP A 233 -19.70 10.24 -5.93
C ASP A 233 -18.29 10.65 -5.51
N ALA A 234 -17.30 10.36 -6.35
CA ALA A 234 -15.90 10.68 -6.12
C ALA A 234 -15.22 10.98 -7.47
N PRO A 235 -14.18 11.81 -7.53
CA PRO A 235 -13.44 11.99 -8.77
C PRO A 235 -12.74 10.69 -9.20
N THR A 236 -12.43 10.55 -10.49
CA THR A 236 -11.45 9.55 -10.97
C THR A 236 -10.07 9.83 -10.36
N ALA A 237 -9.16 8.85 -10.38
CA ALA A 237 -7.86 9.01 -9.73
C ALA A 237 -7.01 10.16 -10.31
N ASP A 238 -7.22 10.50 -11.58
CA ASP A 238 -6.61 11.63 -12.26
C ASP A 238 -7.47 12.91 -12.26
N GLY A 239 -8.66 12.87 -11.67
CA GLY A 239 -9.59 14.00 -11.58
C GLY A 239 -10.26 14.40 -12.89
N ALA A 240 -10.09 13.62 -13.97
CA ALA A 240 -10.67 13.92 -15.29
C ALA A 240 -12.13 13.49 -15.45
N GLY A 241 -12.69 12.73 -14.49
CA GLY A 241 -14.06 12.25 -14.50
C GLY A 241 -14.58 11.95 -13.10
N GLU A 242 -15.66 11.19 -13.04
CA GLU A 242 -16.39 10.85 -11.82
C GLU A 242 -16.60 9.34 -11.69
N VAL A 243 -16.64 8.85 -10.46
CA VAL A 243 -17.03 7.50 -10.06
C VAL A 243 -18.17 7.63 -9.08
N SER A 244 -19.31 7.02 -9.38
CA SER A 244 -20.48 7.04 -8.51
C SER A 244 -21.01 5.63 -8.24
N GLY A 245 -21.81 5.47 -7.20
CA GLY A 245 -22.46 4.21 -6.85
C GLY A 245 -23.03 4.21 -5.44
N THR A 246 -23.32 3.02 -4.92
CA THR A 246 -23.81 2.84 -3.55
C THR A 246 -22.77 2.12 -2.70
N LEU A 247 -22.42 2.72 -1.56
CA LEU A 247 -21.54 2.17 -0.54
C LEU A 247 -22.37 1.60 0.62
N LYS A 248 -22.23 0.29 0.84
CA LYS A 248 -22.79 -0.42 1.99
C LYS A 248 -21.66 -0.81 2.93
N LEU A 249 -21.83 -0.49 4.21
CA LEU A 249 -20.88 -0.84 5.26
C LEU A 249 -21.52 -1.78 6.26
N ARG A 250 -20.77 -2.79 6.67
CA ARG A 250 -21.11 -3.64 7.81
C ARG A 250 -19.91 -3.72 8.74
N LEU A 251 -20.13 -3.41 10.01
CA LEU A 251 -19.14 -3.75 11.03
C LEU A 251 -19.13 -5.26 11.20
N GLU A 252 -17.94 -5.85 11.21
CA GLU A 252 -17.82 -7.22 11.68
C GLU A 252 -18.09 -7.20 13.20
N SER A 253 -19.18 -7.85 13.59
CA SER A 253 -19.41 -8.19 14.99
C SER A 253 -18.59 -9.42 15.32
N GLU A 254 -17.84 -9.37 16.43
CA GLU A 254 -17.41 -10.59 17.13
C GLU A 254 -18.60 -11.49 17.45
#